data_AF-A0A2G9SGF6-F1
#
_entry.id   AF-A0A2G9SGF6-F1
#
_cell.length_a   1.000
_cell.length_b   1.000
_cell.length_c   1.000
_cell.angle_alpha   90.00
_cell.angle_beta   90.00
_cell.angle_gamma   90.00
#
_symmetry.space_group_name_H-M   'P 1'
#
loop_
_entity.id
_entity.type
_entity.pdbx_description
1 polymer ?
#
loop_
_entity_poly.entity_id
_entity_poly.type
_entity_poly.pdbx_seq_one_letter_code
_entity_poly.pdbx_strand_id
1 'polypeptide(L)'
;MFLDLFICILGEYSSSGSSLCFLLHVFVLSSAKMSDDEMACFVAAATVTSYFLHERERRKKRAHRYWIHPVIADREERGHFWVMYSDLHYHEDTFLDYTRMSIKSFDELLGLLSSRLQRMDTYFCNSIPPVERLIITLR
;
A
#
# COMPACT_ATOMS: atom_id res chain seq x y z
N MET A 1 -41.70 -26.73 20.15
CA MET A 1 -40.40 -27.27 20.63
C MET A 1 -39.28 -27.09 19.60
N PHE A 2 -39.38 -27.63 18.38
CA PHE A 2 -38.33 -27.40 17.35
C PHE A 2 -38.36 -25.97 16.74
N LEU A 3 -39.53 -25.37 16.56
CA LEU A 3 -39.64 -23.98 16.08
C LEU A 3 -39.11 -22.95 17.08
N ASP A 4 -39.29 -23.20 18.39
CA ASP A 4 -38.91 -22.24 19.43
C ASP A 4 -37.38 -22.18 19.62
N LEU A 5 -36.68 -23.30 19.41
CA LEU A 5 -35.22 -23.34 19.39
C LEU A 5 -34.65 -22.67 18.13
N PHE A 6 -35.35 -22.77 17.01
CA PHE A 6 -34.93 -22.17 15.72
C PHE A 6 -35.00 -20.64 15.75
N ILE A 7 -36.01 -20.07 16.43
CA ILE A 7 -36.15 -18.61 16.61
C ILE A 7 -35.06 -18.07 17.55
N CYS A 8 -34.70 -18.80 18.62
CA CYS A 8 -33.60 -18.40 19.50
C CYS A 8 -32.25 -18.34 18.77
N ILE A 9 -31.97 -19.28 17.87
CA ILE A 9 -30.71 -19.29 17.10
C ILE A 9 -30.68 -18.16 16.07
N LEU A 10 -31.81 -17.82 15.44
CA LEU A 10 -31.90 -16.67 14.55
C LEU A 10 -31.72 -15.33 15.27
N GLY A 11 -32.10 -15.23 16.55
CA GLY A 11 -31.95 -14.02 17.38
C GLY A 11 -30.49 -13.66 17.70
N GLU A 12 -29.63 -14.65 17.90
CA GLU A 12 -28.18 -14.43 18.15
C GLU A 12 -27.39 -14.23 16.84
N TYR A 13 -27.95 -14.68 15.72
CA TYR A 13 -27.34 -14.66 14.39
C TYR A 13 -27.11 -13.25 13.83
N SER A 14 -27.90 -12.27 14.28
CA SER A 14 -27.79 -10.88 13.82
C SER A 14 -26.54 -10.15 14.35
N SER A 15 -25.82 -10.71 15.33
CA SER A 15 -24.70 -10.00 16.01
C SER A 15 -23.30 -10.51 15.64
N SER A 16 -23.18 -11.64 14.96
CA SER A 16 -21.88 -12.27 14.65
C SER A 16 -21.72 -12.42 13.15
N GLY A 17 -21.23 -11.38 12.48
CA GLY A 17 -20.93 -11.37 11.04
C GLY A 17 -19.76 -12.29 10.63
N SER A 18 -19.64 -13.47 11.25
CA SER A 18 -18.64 -14.47 10.91
C SER A 18 -19.20 -15.42 9.84
N SER A 19 -18.54 -15.43 8.67
CA SER A 19 -18.79 -16.35 7.55
C SER A 19 -18.91 -17.84 7.97
N LEU A 20 -18.27 -18.20 9.09
CA LEU A 20 -18.32 -19.52 9.71
C LEU A 20 -19.73 -19.91 10.20
N CYS A 21 -20.54 -18.96 10.68
CA CYS A 21 -21.88 -19.25 11.18
C CYS A 21 -22.86 -19.58 10.03
N PHE A 22 -22.72 -18.91 8.88
CA PHE A 22 -23.43 -19.24 7.64
C PHE A 22 -23.10 -20.62 7.09
N LEU A 23 -21.82 -20.99 7.11
CA LEU A 23 -21.42 -22.32 6.69
C LEU A 23 -21.95 -23.41 7.62
N LEU A 24 -21.97 -23.18 8.94
CA LEU A 24 -22.54 -24.13 9.91
C LEU A 24 -24.06 -24.30 9.72
N HIS A 25 -24.78 -23.21 9.46
CA HIS A 25 -26.24 -23.23 9.32
C HIS A 25 -26.66 -23.90 7.99
N VAL A 26 -25.94 -23.64 6.90
CA VAL A 26 -26.16 -24.31 5.61
C VAL A 26 -25.80 -25.80 5.69
N PHE A 27 -24.71 -26.14 6.37
CA PHE A 27 -24.29 -27.52 6.60
C PHE A 27 -25.34 -28.32 7.38
N VAL A 28 -25.86 -27.78 8.50
CA VAL A 28 -26.89 -28.44 9.32
C VAL A 28 -28.22 -28.60 8.56
N LEU A 29 -28.60 -27.65 7.70
CA LEU A 29 -29.82 -27.76 6.88
C LEU A 29 -29.67 -28.74 5.71
N SER A 30 -28.46 -28.92 5.17
CA SER A 30 -28.20 -29.79 4.00
C SER A 30 -27.94 -31.25 4.36
N SER A 31 -27.46 -31.56 5.58
CA SER A 31 -27.23 -32.93 6.04
C SER A 31 -28.49 -33.79 6.19
N ALA A 32 -29.69 -33.22 6.04
CA ALA A 32 -30.94 -33.96 6.20
C ALA A 32 -31.36 -34.76 4.94
N LYS A 33 -30.73 -34.57 3.76
CA LYS A 33 -31.15 -35.22 2.48
C LYS A 33 -30.04 -35.45 1.43
N MET A 34 -28.75 -35.39 1.76
CA MET A 34 -27.66 -35.40 0.76
C MET A 34 -26.82 -36.69 0.82
N SER A 35 -26.43 -37.25 -0.33
CA SER A 35 -25.55 -38.43 -0.37
C SER A 35 -24.12 -38.07 0.04
N ASP A 36 -23.36 -39.05 0.54
CA ASP A 36 -22.03 -38.84 1.12
C ASP A 36 -21.02 -38.21 0.12
N ASP A 37 -21.19 -38.48 -1.18
CA ASP A 37 -20.38 -37.93 -2.27
C ASP A 37 -20.70 -36.45 -2.56
N GLU A 38 -21.98 -36.07 -2.52
CA GLU A 38 -22.41 -34.68 -2.68
C GLU A 38 -21.94 -33.82 -1.49
N MET A 39 -21.96 -34.41 -0.29
CA MET A 39 -21.50 -33.77 0.95
C MET A 39 -19.98 -33.47 0.91
N ALA A 40 -19.17 -34.43 0.46
CA ALA A 40 -17.72 -34.25 0.34
C ALA A 40 -17.36 -33.12 -0.65
N CYS A 41 -18.04 -33.07 -1.79
CA CYS A 41 -17.89 -31.99 -2.77
C CYS A 41 -18.24 -30.62 -2.19
N PHE A 42 -19.33 -30.52 -1.42
CA PHE A 42 -19.73 -29.27 -0.78
C PHE A 42 -18.69 -28.78 0.24
N VAL A 43 -18.17 -29.68 1.08
CA VAL A 43 -17.13 -29.35 2.07
C VAL A 43 -15.83 -28.93 1.38
N ALA A 44 -15.42 -29.61 0.31
CA ALA A 44 -14.25 -29.22 -0.48
C ALA A 44 -14.43 -27.82 -1.11
N ALA A 45 -15.60 -27.52 -1.67
CA ALA A 45 -15.89 -26.20 -2.22
C ALA A 45 -15.86 -25.11 -1.13
N ALA A 46 -16.52 -25.35 0.00
CA ALA A 46 -16.59 -24.39 1.11
C ALA A 46 -15.21 -24.09 1.72
N THR A 47 -14.36 -25.11 1.90
CA THR A 47 -12.99 -24.94 2.42
C THR A 47 -12.11 -24.15 1.46
N VAL A 48 -12.17 -24.46 0.16
CA VAL A 48 -11.44 -23.73 -0.89
C VAL A 48 -11.90 -22.27 -0.96
N THR A 49 -13.21 -22.02 -0.97
CA THR A 49 -13.76 -20.65 -0.96
C THR A 49 -13.33 -19.87 0.29
N SER A 50 -13.40 -20.49 1.47
CA SER A 50 -12.96 -19.88 2.73
C SER A 50 -11.47 -19.49 2.68
N TYR A 51 -10.60 -20.37 2.16
CA TYR A 51 -9.18 -20.07 1.97
C TYR A 51 -8.97 -18.85 1.06
N PHE A 52 -9.63 -18.79 -0.10
CA PHE A 52 -9.50 -17.66 -1.04
C PHE A 52 -10.02 -16.35 -0.44
N LEU A 53 -11.11 -16.37 0.31
CA LEU A 53 -11.65 -15.18 0.99
C LEU A 53 -10.68 -14.67 2.06
N HIS A 54 -10.14 -15.58 2.89
CA HIS A 54 -9.15 -15.23 3.90
C HIS A 54 -7.88 -14.64 3.27
N GLU A 55 -7.38 -15.22 2.18
CA GLU A 55 -6.21 -14.69 1.47
C GLU A 55 -6.50 -13.31 0.84
N ARG A 56 -7.69 -13.09 0.31
CA ARG A 56 -8.12 -11.77 -0.21
C ARG A 56 -8.13 -10.72 0.90
N GLU A 57 -8.65 -11.04 2.08
CA GLU A 57 -8.65 -10.14 3.23
C GLU A 57 -7.24 -9.85 3.75
N ARG A 58 -6.38 -10.87 3.80
CA ARG A 58 -4.96 -10.68 4.14
C ARG A 58 -4.26 -9.74 3.17
N ARG A 59 -4.53 -9.88 1.86
CA ARG A 59 -3.99 -8.96 0.84
C ARG A 59 -4.52 -7.55 1.00
N LYS A 60 -5.80 -7.35 1.31
CA LYS A 60 -6.37 -6.03 1.62
C LYS A 60 -5.72 -5.40 2.86
N LYS A 61 -5.50 -6.18 3.92
CA LYS A 61 -4.82 -5.71 5.15
C LYS A 61 -3.34 -5.38 4.92
N ARG A 62 -2.69 -6.11 4.01
CA ARG A 62 -1.30 -5.86 3.57
C ARG A 62 -1.18 -4.79 2.50
N ALA A 63 -2.30 -4.37 1.90
CA ALA A 63 -2.27 -3.31 0.91
C ALA A 63 -1.79 -2.04 1.61
N HIS A 64 -0.67 -1.51 1.13
CA HIS A 64 -0.18 -0.22 1.60
C HIS A 64 -1.27 0.82 1.33
N ARG A 65 -1.54 1.67 2.33
CA ARG A 65 -2.55 2.74 2.23
C ARG A 65 -2.28 3.65 1.01
N TYR A 66 -1.00 3.82 0.67
CA TYR A 66 -0.54 4.57 -0.48
C TYR A 66 0.61 3.81 -1.14
N TRP A 67 0.58 3.68 -2.47
CA TRP A 67 1.73 3.23 -3.26
C TRP A 67 2.84 4.30 -3.27
N ILE A 68 2.44 5.55 -3.47
CA ILE A 68 3.25 6.77 -3.27
C ILE A 68 2.44 7.69 -2.37
N HIS A 69 3.05 8.19 -1.29
CA HIS A 69 2.35 9.09 -0.37
C HIS A 69 2.02 10.42 -1.08
N PRO A 70 0.82 11.02 -0.90
CA PRO A 70 0.42 12.23 -1.60
C PRO A 70 1.41 13.40 -1.45
N VAL A 71 2.05 13.53 -0.28
CA VAL A 71 3.11 14.54 -0.05
C VAL A 71 4.30 14.39 -1.00
N ILE A 72 4.63 13.16 -1.41
CA ILE A 72 5.71 12.87 -2.36
C ILE A 72 5.21 13.03 -3.80
N ALA A 73 3.95 12.65 -4.06
CA ALA A 73 3.33 12.81 -5.38
C ALA A 73 3.26 14.29 -5.79
N ASP A 74 2.88 15.16 -4.85
CA ASP A 74 2.77 16.60 -5.07
C ASP A 74 4.12 17.34 -4.95
N ARG A 75 5.27 16.63 -4.93
CA ARG A 75 6.59 17.24 -4.70
C ARG A 75 6.93 18.32 -5.72
N GLU A 76 6.52 18.17 -6.98
CA GLU A 76 6.84 19.18 -8.00
C GLU A 76 6.04 20.48 -7.81
N GLU A 77 4.79 20.38 -7.33
CA GLU A 77 3.94 21.54 -7.12
C GLU A 77 4.15 22.17 -5.74
N ARG A 78 4.31 21.34 -4.71
CA ARG A 78 4.37 21.74 -3.29
C ARG A 78 5.77 21.63 -2.67
N GLY A 79 6.74 21.10 -3.40
CA GLY A 79 8.08 20.87 -2.88
C GLY A 79 8.84 22.17 -2.69
N HIS A 80 9.35 22.38 -1.48
CA HIS A 80 10.16 23.54 -1.13
C HIS A 80 11.60 23.50 -1.68
N PHE A 81 11.98 22.42 -2.35
CA PHE A 81 13.36 22.23 -2.81
C PHE A 81 13.81 23.34 -3.76
N TRP A 82 13.04 23.62 -4.81
CA TRP A 82 13.45 24.60 -5.83
C TRP A 82 13.50 26.03 -5.29
N VAL A 83 12.59 26.38 -4.37
CA VAL A 83 12.61 27.67 -3.68
C VAL A 83 13.87 27.78 -2.82
N MET A 84 14.10 26.81 -1.93
CA MET A 84 15.27 26.78 -1.07
C MET A 84 16.58 26.77 -1.86
N TYR A 85 16.64 25.97 -2.94
CA TYR A 85 17.82 25.88 -3.79
C TYR A 85 18.10 27.20 -4.51
N SER A 86 17.07 27.88 -5.03
CA SER A 86 17.21 29.20 -5.62
C SER A 86 17.73 30.23 -4.62
N ASP A 87 17.20 30.23 -3.40
CA ASP A 87 17.63 31.14 -2.32
C ASP A 87 19.09 30.87 -1.93
N LEU A 88 19.47 29.59 -1.78
CA LEU A 88 20.85 29.16 -1.53
C LEU A 88 21.78 29.63 -2.66
N HIS A 89 21.36 29.51 -3.92
CA HIS A 89 22.19 29.85 -5.06
C HIS A 89 22.39 31.38 -5.23
N TYR A 90 21.51 32.20 -4.66
CA TYR A 90 21.68 33.67 -4.61
C TYR A 90 22.71 34.10 -3.57
N HIS A 91 22.91 33.29 -2.52
CA HIS A 91 23.81 33.55 -1.39
C HIS A 91 24.94 32.51 -1.34
N GLU A 92 26.04 32.78 -2.06
CA GLU A 92 27.18 31.84 -2.19
C GLU A 92 27.81 31.44 -0.85
N ASP A 93 27.86 32.35 0.12
CA ASP A 93 28.31 32.09 1.49
C ASP A 93 27.44 31.04 2.19
N THR A 94 26.12 31.20 2.10
CA THR A 94 25.15 30.26 2.68
C THR A 94 25.16 28.92 1.92
N PHE A 95 25.35 28.95 0.60
CA PHE A 95 25.52 27.74 -0.21
C PHE A 95 26.74 26.93 0.23
N LEU A 96 27.87 27.61 0.44
CA LEU A 96 29.11 27.00 0.90
C LEU A 96 28.94 26.41 2.31
N ASP A 97 28.26 27.10 3.21
CA ASP A 97 27.98 26.59 4.55
C ASP A 97 27.05 25.37 4.53
N TYR A 98 26.07 25.37 3.62
CA TYR A 98 25.09 24.30 3.48
C TYR A 98 25.68 23.03 2.83
N THR A 99 26.43 23.18 1.74
CA THR A 99 26.95 22.05 0.93
C THR A 99 28.42 21.72 1.21
N ARG A 100 29.12 22.58 1.96
CA ARG A 100 30.59 22.53 2.19
C ARG A 100 31.43 22.63 0.92
N MET A 101 30.85 23.14 -0.17
CA MET A 101 31.53 23.33 -1.45
C MET A 101 31.05 24.59 -2.18
N SER A 102 31.90 25.14 -3.04
CA SER A 102 31.50 26.28 -3.88
C SER A 102 30.46 25.84 -4.92
N ILE A 103 29.66 26.79 -5.41
CA ILE A 103 28.68 26.55 -6.47
C ILE A 103 29.36 25.93 -7.71
N LYS A 104 30.53 26.46 -8.10
CA LYS A 104 31.28 25.94 -9.25
C LYS A 104 31.69 24.49 -9.06
N SER A 105 32.23 24.14 -7.90
CA SER A 105 32.61 22.75 -7.60
C SER A 105 31.39 21.83 -7.58
N PHE A 106 30.23 22.36 -7.15
CA PHE A 106 28.99 21.61 -7.13
C PHE A 106 28.52 21.31 -8.56
N ASP A 107 28.54 22.31 -9.43
CA ASP A 107 28.14 22.16 -10.84
C ASP A 107 29.07 21.21 -11.60
N GLU A 108 30.38 21.28 -11.34
CA GLU A 108 31.36 20.33 -11.89
C GLU A 108 31.06 18.89 -11.43
N LEU A 109 30.85 18.70 -10.13
CA LEU A 109 30.51 17.40 -9.55
C LEU A 109 29.19 16.87 -10.10
N LEU A 110 28.19 17.75 -10.21
CA LEU A 110 26.90 17.42 -10.79
C LEU A 110 27.04 17.01 -12.26
N GLY A 111 27.83 17.71 -13.06
CA GLY A 111 28.10 17.34 -14.46
C GLY A 111 28.67 15.94 -14.59
N LEU A 112 29.59 15.56 -13.70
CA LEU A 112 30.19 14.22 -13.67
C LEU A 112 29.21 13.12 -13.23
N LEU A 113 28.36 13.43 -12.25
CA LEU A 113 27.47 12.45 -11.62
C LEU A 113 26.06 12.42 -12.23
N SER A 114 25.66 13.42 -13.00
CA SER A 114 24.28 13.59 -13.50
C SER A 114 23.80 12.36 -14.25
N SER A 115 24.63 11.79 -15.14
CA SER A 115 24.30 10.57 -15.89
C SER A 115 24.06 9.33 -15.02
N ARG A 116 24.72 9.26 -13.85
CA ARG A 116 24.58 8.15 -12.88
C ARG A 116 23.47 8.39 -11.86
N LEU A 117 23.15 9.65 -11.59
CA LEU A 117 22.13 10.07 -10.64
C LEU A 117 20.74 10.21 -11.29
N GLN A 118 20.67 10.50 -12.58
CA GLN A 118 19.42 10.55 -13.32
C GLN A 118 18.79 9.15 -13.35
N ARG A 119 17.54 9.04 -12.91
CA ARG A 119 16.72 7.86 -13.17
C ARG A 119 15.67 8.21 -14.21
N MET A 120 15.13 7.16 -14.83
CA MET A 120 14.09 7.27 -15.83
C MET A 120 12.77 7.62 -15.14
N ASP A 121 12.06 8.60 -15.71
CA ASP A 121 10.69 8.91 -15.31
C ASP A 121 9.75 7.82 -15.81
N THR A 122 8.76 7.50 -14.99
CA THR A 122 7.72 6.53 -15.35
C THR A 122 6.39 7.24 -15.42
N TYR A 123 5.44 6.69 -16.18
CA TYR A 123 4.09 7.25 -16.28
C TYR A 123 3.41 7.47 -14.91
N PHE A 124 3.81 6.69 -13.90
CA PHE A 124 3.20 6.71 -12.57
C PHE A 124 3.99 7.54 -11.55
N CYS A 125 5.23 7.92 -11.83
CA CYS A 125 6.11 8.58 -10.87
C CYS A 125 7.30 9.24 -11.58
N ASN A 126 7.49 10.53 -11.30
CA ASN A 126 8.66 11.27 -11.72
C ASN A 126 9.85 10.98 -10.80
N SER A 127 11.01 10.75 -11.39
CA SER A 127 12.26 10.57 -10.66
C SER A 127 12.59 11.82 -9.85
N ILE A 128 13.36 11.64 -8.78
CA ILE A 128 14.04 12.75 -8.11
C ILE A 128 15.13 13.27 -9.06
N PRO A 129 15.19 14.57 -9.37
CA PRO A 129 16.22 15.13 -10.24
C PRO A 129 17.61 14.99 -9.60
N PRO A 130 18.68 14.87 -10.41
CA PRO A 130 20.04 14.61 -9.93
C PRO A 130 20.57 15.75 -9.05
N VAL A 131 20.17 17.00 -9.31
CA VAL A 131 20.50 18.18 -8.49
C VAL A 131 19.98 18.00 -7.05
N GLU A 132 18.69 17.68 -6.90
CA GLU A 132 18.05 17.46 -5.60
C GLU A 132 18.68 16.29 -4.86
N ARG A 133 18.96 15.19 -5.56
CA ARG A 133 19.66 14.03 -4.98
C ARG A 133 21.05 14.41 -4.48
N LEU A 134 21.81 15.18 -5.27
CA LEU A 134 23.17 15.57 -4.90
C LEU A 134 23.17 16.48 -3.67
N ILE A 135 22.29 17.48 -3.63
CA ILE A 135 22.16 18.40 -2.48
C ILE A 135 21.79 17.66 -1.19
N ILE A 136 20.83 16.74 -1.26
CA ILE A 136 20.43 15.96 -0.08
C ILE A 136 21.58 15.08 0.41
N THR A 137 22.44 14.60 -0.51
CA THR A 137 23.58 13.76 -0.17
C THR A 137 24.72 14.53 0.49
N LEU A 138 24.92 15.80 0.12
CA LEU A 138 26.02 16.64 0.61
C LEU A 138 25.70 17.36 1.93
N ARG A 139 24.43 17.43 2.31
CA ARG A 139 23.99 18.04 3.56
C ARG A 139 24.53 17.32 4.80
#